data_AF-A0A7C6W9Y1-F1
#
_entry.id   AF-A0A7C6W9Y1-F1
#
_cell.length_a   1.000
_cell.length_b   1.000
_cell.length_c   1.000
_cell.angle_alpha   90.00
_cell.angle_beta   90.00
_cell.angle_gamma   90.00
#
_symmetry.space_group_name_H-M   'P 1'
#
loop_
_entity.id
_entity.type
_entity.pdbx_description
1 polymer ?
#
loop_
_entity_poly.entity_id
_entity_poly.type
_entity_poly.pdbx_seq_one_letter_code
_entity_poly.pdbx_strand_id
1 'polypeptide(L)'
;MIKKLITILLCIALGMGILSGCKLFVLDEERDMAESVAVIASRTLPIKIKKDDDTFEDGAFTSEERVISKLELYNVFRQYGESYQSQFGFSAEEAYDKLLDQLIERELLLNETQRLIAANQIMFRQSELNQIWKDVYDQIDNGLYEFETEIAKEYDQEIYIRGQGEDIQPDWPVLEYAYAPEEDKDSDYEIKDNIIMDEEPWEPEGSRGPIFDYSIIQYGTDEAKQEYFKSDEYRLAALKTEALRRFLQNIRENINPDILSPANAAKFEADLNKIDQYKNAQPHEFAKLYNQLQDLWFIRYLYYENAYNGMLFNKLQEYAEKDVTVTEEEVKNYYDKKLAEQKAFFDADISNYISALKDGNDLILYHPKNVDWFYVKHILIPFSDEQKAKIDNYKKLGVTEEEVKAYRLRLADQITSYEHEFGYNVGDPKHISIIENEIYREMKHLEGKPKSAERAFEKLIFRYNTDPGIFNNVKGYGMQYTTQKGKSGFQPEFEEASFKLFEKGVIGAIEKTVTEFGVHYIMLSSIVKPGEKALGEYTSVFQDDLHDTTYEKALKKELLDKKKADAFNNYQNQILKQLNREWEPYITIFKDRYKRLVKLAKG
;
A
#
# COMPACT_ATOMS: atom_id res chain seq x y z
N MET A 1 17.93 -15.43 -17.70
CA MET A 1 18.17 -14.08 -17.13
C MET A 1 16.98 -13.54 -16.36
N ILE A 2 15.72 -13.85 -16.75
CA ILE A 2 14.49 -13.58 -15.96
C ILE A 2 14.38 -14.42 -14.66
N LYS A 3 15.15 -15.50 -14.52
CA LYS A 3 15.17 -16.37 -13.33
C LYS A 3 15.86 -15.79 -12.09
N LYS A 4 16.31 -14.53 -12.11
CA LYS A 4 16.86 -13.80 -10.95
C LYS A 4 16.02 -12.58 -10.55
N LEU A 5 14.98 -12.26 -11.32
CA LEU A 5 14.23 -11.00 -11.21
C LEU A 5 13.03 -11.06 -10.23
N ILE A 6 12.63 -12.25 -9.77
CA ILE A 6 11.45 -12.44 -8.89
C ILE A 6 11.85 -12.65 -7.42
N THR A 7 13.13 -12.87 -7.16
CA THR A 7 13.63 -13.30 -5.84
C THR A 7 13.67 -12.17 -4.79
N ILE A 8 13.53 -10.91 -5.18
CA ILE A 8 13.72 -9.74 -4.29
C ILE A 8 12.40 -9.01 -3.96
N LEU A 9 11.34 -9.18 -4.78
CA LEU A 9 9.96 -8.83 -4.35
C LEU A 9 9.53 -9.64 -3.11
N LEU A 10 10.11 -10.83 -2.91
CA LEU A 10 10.02 -11.59 -1.67
C LEU A 10 10.65 -10.90 -0.46
N CYS A 11 11.68 -10.07 -0.65
CA CYS A 11 12.35 -9.37 0.46
C CYS A 11 11.49 -8.25 1.04
N ILE A 12 10.62 -7.64 0.23
CA ILE A 12 9.59 -6.69 0.67
C ILE A 12 8.40 -7.44 1.28
N ALA A 13 7.99 -8.58 0.69
CA ALA A 13 6.88 -9.41 1.19
C ALA A 13 7.17 -10.17 2.51
N LEU A 14 8.43 -10.21 2.97
CA LEU A 14 8.77 -10.68 4.32
C LEU A 14 8.20 -9.79 5.43
N GLY A 15 7.75 -8.57 5.09
CA GLY A 15 7.29 -7.56 6.04
C GLY A 15 5.83 -7.68 6.53
N MET A 16 4.98 -8.55 5.99
CA MET A 16 3.55 -8.58 6.37
C MET A 16 3.09 -9.84 7.13
N GLY A 17 3.99 -10.68 7.61
CA GLY A 17 3.63 -12.07 7.95
C GLY A 17 3.89 -12.59 9.37
N ILE A 18 4.33 -11.79 10.35
CA ILE A 18 4.77 -12.38 11.64
C ILE A 18 3.66 -12.44 12.71
N LEU A 19 2.56 -11.69 12.58
CA LEU A 19 1.50 -11.69 13.60
C LEU A 19 0.10 -11.88 12.99
N SER A 20 -0.13 -13.02 12.34
CA SER A 20 -1.48 -13.60 12.25
C SER A 20 -1.48 -14.87 13.10
N GLY A 21 -2.10 -14.78 14.27
CA GLY A 21 -2.04 -15.80 15.30
C GLY A 21 -2.61 -17.16 14.90
N CYS A 22 -2.07 -18.23 15.49
CA CYS A 22 -2.80 -19.42 15.92
C CYS A 22 -1.91 -20.32 16.81
N LYS A 23 -2.36 -20.52 18.06
CA LYS A 23 -1.97 -21.55 19.05
C LYS A 23 -0.46 -21.75 19.30
N LEU A 24 -0.01 -21.13 20.38
CA LEU A 24 1.20 -21.44 21.14
C LEU A 24 1.20 -22.94 21.53
N PHE A 25 2.17 -23.71 21.03
CA PHE A 25 2.30 -25.14 21.31
C PHE A 25 3.08 -25.36 22.62
N VAL A 26 2.52 -26.15 23.53
CA VAL A 26 3.14 -26.52 24.82
C VAL A 26 4.00 -27.77 24.65
N LEU A 27 5.34 -27.61 24.67
CA LEU A 27 6.43 -28.48 25.22
C LEU A 27 7.76 -28.22 24.47
N ASP A 28 8.82 -27.71 25.13
CA ASP A 28 10.28 -27.63 24.75
C ASP A 28 10.68 -27.25 23.29
N GLU A 29 9.73 -27.05 22.37
CA GLU A 29 9.92 -26.68 20.96
C GLU A 29 10.22 -25.19 20.80
N GLU A 30 9.67 -24.33 21.66
CA GLU A 30 9.93 -22.88 21.63
C GLU A 30 11.41 -22.56 21.87
N ARG A 31 12.04 -23.28 22.80
CA ARG A 31 13.46 -23.12 23.10
C ARG A 31 14.36 -23.64 21.98
N ASP A 32 13.98 -24.74 21.32
CA ASP A 32 14.70 -25.26 20.15
C ASP A 32 14.53 -24.32 18.94
N MET A 33 13.36 -23.70 18.77
CA MET A 33 13.09 -22.71 17.72
C MET A 33 13.74 -21.34 17.99
N ALA A 34 14.07 -21.03 19.25
CA ALA A 34 14.87 -19.88 19.63
C ALA A 34 16.37 -20.05 19.36
N GLU A 35 16.86 -21.27 19.11
CA GLU A 35 18.28 -21.50 18.84
C GLU A 35 18.74 -20.67 17.63
N SER A 36 19.93 -20.05 17.75
CA SER A 36 20.51 -19.28 16.65
C SER A 36 20.98 -20.20 15.52
N VAL A 37 20.59 -19.90 14.29
CA VAL A 37 21.06 -20.62 13.08
C VAL A 37 22.19 -19.85 12.38
N ALA A 38 22.25 -18.53 12.59
CA ALA A 38 23.40 -17.70 12.26
C ALA A 38 23.55 -16.55 13.25
N VAL A 39 24.79 -16.11 13.47
CA VAL A 39 25.12 -14.91 14.26
C VAL A 39 26.08 -14.06 13.44
N ILE A 40 25.75 -12.79 13.27
CA ILE A 40 26.59 -11.77 12.67
C ILE A 40 27.10 -10.89 13.82
N ALA A 41 28.39 -11.01 14.13
CA ALA A 41 28.98 -10.32 15.27
C ALA A 41 29.02 -8.79 15.05
N SER A 42 28.83 -8.03 16.13
CA SER A 42 29.04 -6.58 16.12
C SER A 42 30.45 -6.21 15.67
N ARG A 43 30.58 -5.15 14.87
CA ARG A 43 31.86 -4.68 14.34
C ARG A 43 31.90 -3.17 14.19
N THR A 44 33.03 -2.58 14.59
CA THR A 44 33.35 -1.17 14.29
C THR A 44 34.13 -1.04 12.97
N LEU A 45 33.64 -0.18 12.09
CA LEU A 45 34.19 0.12 10.77
C LEU A 45 34.57 1.60 10.68
N PRO A 46 35.72 1.96 10.10
CA PRO A 46 36.04 3.36 9.81
C PRO A 46 35.11 3.89 8.72
N ILE A 47 34.66 5.14 8.85
CA ILE A 47 33.81 5.83 7.88
C ILE A 47 34.36 7.21 7.55
N LYS A 48 33.92 7.77 6.42
CA LYS A 48 34.19 9.14 6.01
C LYS A 48 32.88 9.93 6.08
N ILE A 49 32.75 10.79 7.09
CA ILE A 49 31.55 11.60 7.32
C ILE A 49 31.60 12.80 6.39
N LYS A 50 30.57 12.96 5.55
CA LYS A 50 30.42 14.10 4.66
C LYS A 50 29.95 15.35 5.42
N LYS A 51 30.61 16.49 5.19
CA LYS A 51 30.24 17.81 5.74
C LYS A 51 29.45 18.64 4.73
N ASP A 52 28.82 19.71 5.23
CA ASP A 52 28.03 20.65 4.44
C ASP A 52 28.84 21.36 3.34
N ASP A 53 30.15 21.50 3.53
CA ASP A 53 31.09 22.09 2.55
C ASP A 53 31.65 21.05 1.55
N ASP A 54 31.01 19.88 1.43
CA ASP A 54 31.44 18.73 0.62
C ASP A 54 32.81 18.14 1.01
N THR A 55 33.37 18.50 2.18
CA THR A 55 34.57 17.86 2.73
C THR A 55 34.26 16.60 3.54
N PHE A 56 35.29 15.81 3.88
CA PHE A 56 35.14 14.55 4.62
C PHE A 56 35.97 14.52 5.90
N GLU A 57 35.37 14.01 6.98
CA GLU A 57 36.02 13.76 8.27
C GLU A 57 36.08 12.25 8.58
N ASP A 58 37.12 11.83 9.30
CA ASP A 58 37.24 10.45 9.78
C ASP A 58 36.29 10.19 10.94
N GLY A 59 35.52 9.11 10.85
CA GLY A 59 34.62 8.65 11.90
C GLY A 59 34.63 7.13 12.02
N ALA A 60 33.73 6.61 12.86
CA ALA A 60 33.52 5.17 13.00
C ALA A 60 32.02 4.85 13.09
N PHE A 61 31.62 3.77 12.43
CA PHE A 61 30.30 3.17 12.55
C PHE A 61 30.44 1.83 13.28
N THR A 62 29.58 1.54 14.25
CA THR A 62 29.56 0.23 14.93
C THR A 62 28.22 -0.44 14.66
N SER A 63 28.26 -1.61 14.03
CA SER A 63 27.04 -2.42 13.84
C SER A 63 26.61 -3.06 15.15
N GLU A 64 25.32 -3.32 15.29
CA GLU A 64 24.85 -4.21 16.36
C GLU A 64 25.12 -5.69 16.01
N GLU A 65 25.05 -6.57 17.02
CA GLU A 65 25.09 -8.01 16.79
C GLU A 65 23.70 -8.48 16.31
N ARG A 66 23.68 -9.25 15.22
CA ARG A 66 22.44 -9.85 14.72
C ARG A 66 22.42 -11.35 14.93
N VAL A 67 21.39 -11.84 15.61
CA VAL A 67 21.14 -13.27 15.83
C VAL A 67 19.94 -13.72 15.00
N ILE A 68 20.18 -14.54 13.97
CA ILE A 68 19.11 -15.15 13.16
C ILE A 68 18.68 -16.43 13.85
N SER A 69 17.40 -16.50 14.25
CA SER A 69 16.85 -17.66 14.95
C SER A 69 16.33 -18.74 13.99
N LYS A 70 16.21 -19.96 14.50
CA LYS A 70 15.62 -21.08 13.79
C LYS A 70 14.15 -20.81 13.43
N LEU A 71 13.41 -20.12 14.30
CA LEU A 71 12.03 -19.70 14.07
C LEU A 71 11.90 -18.75 12.89
N GLU A 72 12.78 -17.74 12.80
CA GLU A 72 12.79 -16.79 11.69
C GLU A 72 13.03 -17.52 10.36
N LEU A 73 14.05 -18.38 10.30
CA LEU A 73 14.34 -19.19 9.11
C LEU A 73 13.18 -20.12 8.74
N TYR A 74 12.53 -20.73 9.73
CA TYR A 74 11.37 -21.59 9.51
C TYR A 74 10.18 -20.82 8.93
N ASN A 75 9.87 -19.65 9.47
CA ASN A 75 8.75 -18.82 8.99
C ASN A 75 8.98 -18.36 7.55
N VAL A 76 10.21 -17.92 7.23
CA VAL A 76 10.62 -17.57 5.87
C VAL A 76 10.48 -18.77 4.93
N PHE A 77 10.90 -19.96 5.37
CA PHE A 77 10.73 -21.19 4.58
C PHE A 77 9.26 -21.56 4.38
N ARG A 78 8.39 -21.40 5.38
CA ARG A 78 6.95 -21.66 5.20
C ARG A 78 6.33 -20.74 4.16
N GLN A 79 6.75 -19.48 4.13
CA GLN A 79 6.22 -18.50 3.20
C GLN A 79 6.72 -18.73 1.76
N TYR A 80 7.97 -19.20 1.60
CA TYR A 80 8.62 -19.18 0.28
C TYR A 80 9.23 -20.50 -0.19
N GLY A 81 9.43 -21.46 0.71
CA GLY A 81 10.07 -22.75 0.43
C GLY A 81 9.40 -23.48 -0.73
N GLU A 82 8.07 -23.51 -0.78
CA GLU A 82 7.33 -24.15 -1.88
C GLU A 82 7.64 -23.50 -3.25
N SER A 83 7.78 -22.17 -3.30
CA SER A 83 8.17 -21.46 -4.52
C SER A 83 9.57 -21.86 -4.97
N TYR A 84 10.53 -21.95 -4.04
CA TYR A 84 11.89 -22.43 -4.33
C TYR A 84 11.91 -23.87 -4.86
N GLN A 85 11.11 -24.76 -4.26
CA GLN A 85 11.05 -26.16 -4.67
C GLN A 85 10.34 -26.32 -6.02
N SER A 86 9.20 -25.67 -6.22
CA SER A 86 8.37 -25.82 -7.42
C SER A 86 8.92 -25.08 -8.64
N GLN A 87 9.43 -23.86 -8.48
CA GLN A 87 9.86 -23.01 -9.60
C GLN A 87 11.34 -23.18 -9.96
N PHE A 88 12.17 -23.48 -8.96
CA PHE A 88 13.63 -23.57 -9.13
C PHE A 88 14.18 -25.00 -8.99
N GLY A 89 13.32 -25.96 -8.62
CA GLY A 89 13.69 -27.37 -8.50
C GLY A 89 14.61 -27.66 -7.31
N PHE A 90 14.64 -26.76 -6.32
CA PHE A 90 15.49 -26.94 -5.14
C PHE A 90 14.96 -28.07 -4.26
N SER A 91 15.86 -28.80 -3.62
CA SER A 91 15.52 -29.60 -2.46
C SER A 91 15.14 -28.71 -1.27
N ALA A 92 14.43 -29.24 -0.28
CA ALA A 92 14.14 -28.50 0.95
C ALA A 92 15.42 -27.98 1.63
N GLU A 93 16.52 -28.73 1.54
CA GLU A 93 17.82 -28.34 2.10
C GLU A 93 18.43 -27.13 1.37
N GLU A 94 18.46 -27.17 0.04
CA GLU A 94 18.94 -26.05 -0.78
C GLU A 94 18.07 -24.79 -0.60
N ALA A 95 16.76 -24.97 -0.41
CA ALA A 95 15.86 -23.87 -0.10
C ALA A 95 16.14 -23.26 1.29
N TYR A 96 16.34 -24.07 2.34
CA TYR A 96 16.74 -23.56 3.66
C TYR A 96 18.09 -22.83 3.61
N ASP A 97 19.10 -23.40 2.95
CA ASP A 97 20.41 -22.77 2.79
C ASP A 97 20.28 -21.42 2.08
N LYS A 98 19.52 -21.37 0.96
CA LYS A 98 19.35 -20.14 0.20
C LYS A 98 18.60 -19.05 0.97
N LEU A 99 17.60 -19.43 1.75
CA LEU A 99 16.83 -18.48 2.56
C LEU A 99 17.66 -17.96 3.74
N LEU A 100 18.52 -18.80 4.34
CA LEU A 100 19.45 -18.35 5.37
C LEU A 100 20.47 -17.35 4.81
N ASP A 101 21.05 -17.63 3.64
CA ASP A 101 21.93 -16.69 2.94
C ASP A 101 21.21 -15.36 2.69
N GLN A 102 19.94 -15.38 2.30
CA GLN A 102 19.15 -14.16 2.07
C GLN A 102 18.89 -13.36 3.35
N LEU A 103 18.65 -14.01 4.49
CA LEU A 103 18.51 -13.33 5.78
C LEU A 103 19.83 -12.65 6.18
N ILE A 104 20.96 -13.31 5.93
CA ILE A 104 22.29 -12.74 6.15
C ILE A 104 22.53 -11.56 5.21
N GLU A 105 22.32 -11.72 3.90
CA GLU A 105 22.49 -10.66 2.90
C GLU A 105 21.60 -9.45 3.19
N ARG A 106 20.36 -9.66 3.67
CA ARG A 106 19.45 -8.60 4.12
C ARG A 106 20.09 -7.77 5.23
N GLU A 107 20.61 -8.44 6.27
CA GLU A 107 21.24 -7.76 7.40
C GLU A 107 22.51 -7.00 6.99
N LEU A 108 23.31 -7.55 6.09
CA LEU A 108 24.50 -6.86 5.58
C LEU A 108 24.13 -5.57 4.83
N LEU A 109 23.04 -5.56 4.07
CA LEU A 109 22.55 -4.36 3.40
C LEU A 109 21.97 -3.33 4.37
N LEU A 110 21.29 -3.76 5.44
CA LEU A 110 20.83 -2.87 6.50
C LEU A 110 22.01 -2.19 7.19
N ASN A 111 23.04 -2.96 7.57
CA ASN A 111 24.27 -2.43 8.14
C ASN A 111 24.99 -1.45 7.21
N GLU A 112 25.03 -1.74 5.90
CA GLU A 112 25.60 -0.83 4.92
C GLU A 112 24.80 0.47 4.81
N THR A 113 23.47 0.39 4.81
CA THR A 113 22.62 1.58 4.75
C THR A 113 22.82 2.45 6.00
N GLN A 114 22.83 1.85 7.19
CA GLN A 114 23.12 2.54 8.45
C GLN A 114 24.52 3.17 8.45
N ARG A 115 25.52 2.49 7.86
CA ARG A 115 26.87 3.03 7.67
C ARG A 115 26.86 4.27 6.76
N LEU A 116 26.07 4.26 5.68
CA LEU A 116 25.91 5.41 4.78
C LEU A 116 25.20 6.59 5.44
N ILE A 117 24.21 6.30 6.30
CA ILE A 117 23.53 7.32 7.13
C ILE A 117 24.51 7.94 8.12
N ALA A 118 25.26 7.12 8.86
CA ALA A 118 26.29 7.59 9.79
C ALA A 118 27.41 8.40 9.10
N ALA A 119 27.60 8.19 7.79
CA ALA A 119 28.54 8.92 6.96
C ALA A 119 27.95 10.18 6.31
N ASN A 120 26.71 10.55 6.61
CA ASN A 120 25.98 11.68 6.01
C ASN A 120 25.85 11.58 4.48
N GLN A 121 25.82 10.35 3.96
CA GLN A 121 25.64 10.08 2.52
C GLN A 121 24.18 9.79 2.17
N ILE A 122 23.39 9.42 3.18
CA ILE A 122 21.94 9.23 3.14
C ILE A 122 21.36 10.02 4.32
N MET A 123 20.24 10.71 4.09
CA MET A 123 19.50 11.42 5.14
C MET A 123 18.02 11.03 5.07
N PHE A 124 17.40 10.99 6.24
CA PHE A 124 15.94 10.86 6.37
C PHE A 124 15.29 12.23 6.36
N ARG A 125 14.05 12.27 5.92
CA ARG A 125 13.13 13.37 6.21
C ARG A 125 12.35 13.09 7.48
N GLN A 126 11.99 14.14 8.22
CA GLN A 126 11.15 13.99 9.41
C GLN A 126 9.77 13.43 9.02
N SER A 127 9.24 13.84 7.86
CA SER A 127 8.01 13.30 7.29
C SER A 127 8.03 11.78 7.09
N GLU A 128 9.15 11.22 6.65
CA GLU A 128 9.32 9.77 6.46
C GLU A 128 9.31 9.02 7.80
N LEU A 129 9.94 9.60 8.83
CA LEU A 129 9.96 9.03 10.17
C LEU A 129 8.59 9.13 10.85
N ASN A 130 7.89 10.24 10.61
CA ASN A 130 6.53 10.47 11.09
C ASN A 130 5.55 9.47 10.48
N GLN A 131 5.66 9.19 9.17
CA GLN A 131 4.81 8.20 8.52
C GLN A 131 4.96 6.80 9.14
N ILE A 132 6.19 6.38 9.45
CA ILE A 132 6.42 5.10 10.14
C ILE A 132 5.69 5.06 11.49
N TRP A 133 5.71 6.16 12.25
CA TRP A 133 5.02 6.21 13.54
C TRP A 133 3.51 6.21 13.41
N LYS A 134 2.95 6.95 12.43
CA LYS A 134 1.52 6.90 12.11
C LYS A 134 1.07 5.47 11.80
N ASP A 135 1.81 4.77 10.94
CA ASP A 135 1.53 3.36 10.59
C ASP A 135 1.62 2.41 11.79
N VAL A 136 2.55 2.66 12.71
CA VAL A 136 2.69 1.88 13.97
C VAL A 136 1.49 2.11 14.89
N TYR A 137 1.09 3.37 15.08
CA TYR A 137 -0.06 3.70 15.94
C TYR A 137 -1.38 3.22 15.35
N ASP A 138 -1.54 3.24 14.02
CA ASP A 138 -2.70 2.63 13.36
C ASP A 138 -2.80 1.12 13.64
N GLN A 139 -1.68 0.40 13.61
CA GLN A 139 -1.66 -1.03 13.96
C GLN A 139 -2.01 -1.28 15.43
N ILE A 140 -1.47 -0.45 16.33
CA ILE A 140 -1.76 -0.54 17.76
C ILE A 140 -3.24 -0.26 18.03
N ASP A 141 -3.78 0.81 17.45
CA ASP A 141 -5.18 1.22 17.63
C ASP A 141 -6.15 0.17 17.11
N ASN A 142 -5.83 -0.47 15.98
CA ASN A 142 -6.61 -1.61 15.48
C ASN A 142 -6.58 -2.79 16.46
N GLY A 143 -5.42 -3.08 17.09
CA GLY A 143 -5.31 -4.09 18.14
C GLY A 143 -6.11 -3.72 19.40
N LEU A 144 -6.08 -2.45 19.82
CA LEU A 144 -6.85 -1.95 20.96
C LEU A 144 -8.36 -2.11 20.75
N TYR A 145 -8.83 -1.86 19.52
CA TYR A 145 -10.24 -1.98 19.17
C TYR A 145 -10.84 -3.38 19.41
N GLU A 146 -10.04 -4.44 19.22
CA GLU A 146 -10.47 -5.81 19.53
C GLU A 146 -10.76 -5.96 21.04
N PHE A 147 -9.85 -5.48 21.89
CA PHE A 147 -10.03 -5.49 23.34
C PHE A 147 -11.17 -4.58 23.81
N GLU A 148 -11.35 -3.40 23.21
CA GLU A 148 -12.48 -2.51 23.50
C GLU A 148 -13.82 -3.22 23.25
N THR A 149 -13.92 -3.92 22.13
CA THR A 149 -15.11 -4.68 21.74
C THR A 149 -15.41 -5.82 22.70
N GLU A 150 -14.39 -6.53 23.19
CA GLU A 150 -14.54 -7.57 24.21
C GLU A 150 -14.99 -6.99 25.56
N ILE A 151 -14.33 -5.93 26.03
CA ILE A 151 -14.64 -5.28 27.31
C ILE A 151 -16.08 -4.77 27.32
N ALA A 152 -16.52 -4.11 26.24
CA ALA A 152 -17.88 -3.61 26.18
C ALA A 152 -18.95 -4.71 26.27
N LYS A 153 -18.70 -5.88 25.67
CA LYS A 153 -19.59 -7.05 25.80
C LYS A 153 -19.63 -7.55 27.25
N GLU A 154 -18.49 -7.56 27.94
CA GLU A 154 -18.43 -7.96 29.35
C GLU A 154 -19.27 -7.06 30.27
N TYR A 155 -19.34 -5.76 29.95
CA TYR A 155 -20.05 -4.76 30.77
C TYR A 155 -21.49 -4.48 30.31
N ASP A 156 -22.02 -5.21 29.32
CA ASP A 156 -23.37 -5.00 28.73
C ASP A 156 -23.59 -3.54 28.29
N GLN A 157 -22.57 -2.95 27.66
CA GLN A 157 -22.59 -1.56 27.20
C GLN A 157 -22.74 -1.50 25.67
N GLU A 158 -23.69 -0.69 25.20
CA GLU A 158 -23.67 -0.20 23.82
C GLU A 158 -22.46 0.74 23.68
N ILE A 159 -21.38 0.27 23.09
CA ILE A 159 -20.34 1.18 22.61
C ILE A 159 -20.93 1.93 21.44
N TYR A 160 -20.89 3.25 21.53
CA TYR A 160 -20.96 4.10 20.37
C TYR A 160 -19.92 3.62 19.35
N ILE A 161 -20.41 3.17 18.19
CA ILE A 161 -19.59 2.77 17.05
C ILE A 161 -18.86 4.02 16.54
N ARG A 162 -17.53 3.91 16.48
CA ARG A 162 -16.58 4.81 15.78
C ARG A 162 -17.12 6.20 15.46
N GLY A 163 -16.88 7.14 16.36
CA GLY A 163 -16.59 8.51 15.94
C GLY A 163 -15.23 8.45 15.26
N GLN A 164 -15.22 8.63 13.95
CA GLN A 164 -13.99 8.70 13.19
C GLN A 164 -13.22 9.96 13.60
N GLY A 165 -12.30 9.85 14.55
CA GLY A 165 -11.19 10.80 14.56
C GLY A 165 -10.15 10.30 13.58
N GLU A 166 -9.86 11.20 12.63
CA GLU A 166 -8.55 11.50 12.04
C GLU A 166 -7.55 10.36 12.27
N ASP A 167 -7.27 9.43 11.36
CA ASP A 167 -7.36 9.44 9.90
C ASP A 167 -8.40 8.45 9.38
N ILE A 168 -9.51 8.99 8.86
CA ILE A 168 -10.41 8.19 8.04
C ILE A 168 -9.61 7.77 6.80
N GLN A 169 -9.62 6.50 6.43
CA GLN A 169 -9.20 6.14 5.07
C GLN A 169 -10.40 6.41 4.16
N PRO A 170 -10.20 7.08 3.01
CA PRO A 170 -11.30 7.39 2.13
C PRO A 170 -12.00 6.10 1.68
N ASP A 171 -13.34 6.10 1.71
CA ASP A 171 -14.15 4.99 1.24
C ASP A 171 -13.89 4.70 -0.26
N TRP A 172 -13.42 5.72 -0.99
CA TRP A 172 -13.16 5.71 -2.42
C TRP A 172 -11.79 6.33 -2.77
N PRO A 173 -11.12 5.88 -3.84
CA PRO A 173 -9.86 6.49 -4.27
C PRO A 173 -9.97 8.00 -4.47
N VAL A 174 -8.93 8.73 -4.08
CA VAL A 174 -8.80 10.18 -4.32
C VAL A 174 -8.10 10.46 -5.66
N LEU A 175 -8.28 11.67 -6.19
CA LEU A 175 -7.69 12.06 -7.47
C LEU A 175 -6.17 12.13 -7.34
N GLU A 176 -5.47 11.34 -8.16
CA GLU A 176 -4.02 11.32 -8.26
C GLU A 176 -3.58 11.87 -9.63
N TYR A 177 -2.57 12.74 -9.63
CA TYR A 177 -2.00 13.29 -10.86
C TYR A 177 -0.78 12.48 -11.32
N ALA A 178 -0.71 12.19 -12.62
CA ALA A 178 0.40 11.46 -13.23
C ALA A 178 1.72 12.23 -13.13
N TYR A 179 1.65 13.56 -13.15
CA TYR A 179 2.74 14.46 -12.79
C TYR A 179 2.19 15.46 -11.80
N ALA A 180 2.28 15.12 -10.51
CA ALA A 180 2.03 16.10 -9.47
C ALA A 180 2.90 17.34 -9.76
N PRO A 181 2.35 18.57 -9.63
CA PRO A 181 3.17 19.77 -9.74
C PRO A 181 4.36 19.62 -8.81
N GLU A 182 5.57 19.91 -9.29
CA GLU A 182 6.77 19.82 -8.46
C GLU A 182 6.51 20.67 -7.21
N GLU A 183 6.43 20.02 -6.04
CA GLU A 183 6.52 20.75 -4.78
C GLU A 183 7.84 21.51 -4.79
N ASP A 184 7.80 22.79 -4.44
CA ASP A 184 8.94 23.70 -4.42
C ASP A 184 10.13 23.00 -3.73
N LYS A 185 11.10 22.53 -4.53
CA LYS A 185 12.32 21.86 -4.03
C LYS A 185 13.34 22.84 -3.44
N ASP A 186 12.99 24.13 -3.41
CA ASP A 186 13.83 25.26 -2.97
C ASP A 186 13.43 25.77 -1.56
N SER A 187 12.75 24.96 -0.74
CA SER A 187 12.66 25.22 0.70
C SER A 187 13.95 24.76 1.40
N ASP A 188 14.72 25.73 1.90
CA ASP A 188 15.86 25.46 2.78
C ASP A 188 15.34 24.86 4.10
N TYR A 189 15.34 23.53 4.21
CA TYR A 189 15.00 22.81 5.43
C TYR A 189 16.20 22.79 6.40
N GLU A 190 15.92 22.95 7.69
CA GLU A 190 16.93 22.75 8.74
C GLU A 190 17.35 21.27 8.78
N ILE A 191 18.65 21.02 8.93
CA ILE A 191 19.18 19.67 9.17
C ILE A 191 19.52 19.55 10.65
N LYS A 192 18.85 18.63 11.34
CA LYS A 192 19.09 18.33 12.76
C LYS A 192 19.38 16.86 12.92
N ASP A 193 20.50 16.53 13.56
CA ASP A 193 20.91 15.13 13.79
C ASP A 193 20.88 14.26 12.51
N ASN A 194 21.31 14.84 11.37
CA ASN A 194 21.30 14.23 10.03
C ASN A 194 19.89 13.89 9.48
N ILE A 195 18.86 14.55 10.00
CA ILE A 195 17.48 14.47 9.53
C ILE A 195 17.11 15.82 8.90
N ILE A 196 16.48 15.77 7.73
CA ILE A 196 15.89 16.93 7.06
C ILE A 196 14.57 17.22 7.76
N MET A 197 14.49 18.36 8.46
CA MET A 197 13.31 18.78 9.22
C MET A 197 12.30 19.45 8.28
N ASP A 198 11.60 18.64 7.48
CA ASP A 198 10.55 19.09 6.57
C ASP A 198 9.17 19.25 7.21
N GLU A 199 8.99 18.65 8.39
CA GLU A 199 7.89 18.91 9.30
C GLU A 199 8.35 18.68 10.76
N GLU A 200 7.51 19.04 11.73
CA GLU A 200 7.78 18.75 13.15
C GLU A 200 7.66 17.25 13.45
N PRO A 201 8.41 16.70 14.43
CA PRO A 201 8.23 15.33 14.86
C PRO A 201 6.78 15.05 15.27
N TRP A 202 6.20 13.99 14.69
CA TRP A 202 4.84 13.60 14.98
C TRP A 202 4.74 13.08 16.41
N GLU A 203 3.79 13.62 17.15
CA GLU A 203 3.38 13.10 18.45
C GLU A 203 2.01 12.43 18.30
N PRO A 204 1.75 11.34 19.02
CA PRO A 204 0.45 10.71 19.03
C PRO A 204 -0.59 11.63 19.68
N GLU A 205 -1.27 12.41 18.85
CA GLU A 205 -2.43 13.22 19.21
C GLU A 205 -3.61 12.79 18.32
N GLY A 206 -4.67 12.23 18.89
CA GLY A 206 -5.82 11.77 18.09
C GLY A 206 -6.82 10.91 18.86
N SER A 207 -8.10 11.00 18.49
CA SER A 207 -9.31 10.50 19.19
C SER A 207 -9.34 9.02 19.65
N ARG A 208 -8.38 8.21 19.19
CA ARG A 208 -8.45 6.74 19.20
C ARG A 208 -7.91 6.14 20.49
N GLY A 209 -6.82 6.68 21.04
CA GLY A 209 -6.32 6.32 22.36
C GLY A 209 -7.24 6.74 23.52
N PRO A 210 -6.89 6.37 24.77
CA PRO A 210 -7.61 6.82 25.95
C PRO A 210 -7.41 8.32 26.21
N ILE A 211 -8.39 9.15 25.84
CA ILE A 211 -8.32 10.60 26.02
C ILE A 211 -9.05 11.04 27.28
N PHE A 212 -8.35 11.75 28.14
CA PHE A 212 -8.91 12.40 29.32
C PHE A 212 -8.80 13.93 29.21
N ASP A 213 -9.76 14.65 29.76
CA ASP A 213 -9.67 16.09 29.93
C ASP A 213 -8.75 16.41 31.12
N TYR A 214 -7.45 16.50 30.83
CA TYR A 214 -6.45 16.86 31.83
C TYR A 214 -6.62 18.28 32.35
N SER A 215 -7.31 19.18 31.63
CA SER A 215 -7.57 20.53 32.11
C SER A 215 -8.52 20.50 33.31
N ILE A 216 -9.57 19.67 33.26
CA ILE A 216 -10.49 19.46 34.39
C ILE A 216 -9.81 18.66 35.50
N ILE A 217 -9.10 17.58 35.17
CA ILE A 217 -8.46 16.70 36.17
C ILE A 217 -7.40 17.48 36.99
N GLN A 218 -6.56 18.27 36.33
CA GLN A 218 -5.46 18.98 36.99
C GLN A 218 -5.94 20.30 37.63
N TYR A 219 -6.70 21.11 36.88
CA TYR A 219 -6.96 22.51 37.23
C TYR A 219 -8.43 22.83 37.50
N GLY A 220 -9.36 21.89 37.31
CA GLY A 220 -10.79 22.08 37.57
C GLY A 220 -11.11 22.31 39.06
N THR A 221 -12.30 22.85 39.34
CA THR A 221 -12.83 22.90 40.70
C THR A 221 -13.19 21.49 41.19
N ASP A 222 -13.35 21.32 42.51
CA ASP A 222 -13.75 20.03 43.07
C ASP A 222 -15.11 19.55 42.53
N GLU A 223 -16.04 20.47 42.28
CA GLU A 223 -17.34 20.18 41.66
C GLU A 223 -17.18 19.71 40.21
N ALA A 224 -16.37 20.41 39.40
CA ALA A 224 -16.12 20.06 38.01
C ALA A 224 -15.44 18.69 37.88
N LYS A 225 -14.50 18.37 38.78
CA LYS A 225 -13.86 17.04 38.84
C LYS A 225 -14.86 15.95 39.18
N GLN A 226 -15.73 16.18 40.17
CA GLN A 226 -16.75 15.20 40.55
C GLN A 226 -17.78 14.94 39.45
N GLU A 227 -18.16 15.98 38.70
CA GLU A 227 -19.04 15.87 37.54
C GLU A 227 -18.35 15.09 36.41
N TYR A 228 -17.12 15.47 36.06
CA TYR A 228 -16.35 14.81 35.02
C TYR A 228 -16.09 13.34 35.31
N PHE A 229 -15.70 12.97 36.54
CA PHE A 229 -15.48 11.57 36.90
C PHE A 229 -16.75 10.69 36.87
N LYS A 230 -17.95 11.30 36.80
CA LYS A 230 -19.23 10.61 36.63
C LYS A 230 -19.76 10.68 35.20
N SER A 231 -19.08 11.40 34.30
CA SER A 231 -19.50 11.58 32.92
C SER A 231 -19.31 10.31 32.09
N ASP A 232 -20.11 10.18 31.02
CA ASP A 232 -19.90 9.14 30.02
C ASP A 232 -18.57 9.29 29.28
N GLU A 233 -18.05 10.51 29.16
CA GLU A 233 -16.74 10.80 28.55
C GLU A 233 -15.60 10.16 29.37
N TYR A 234 -15.56 10.38 30.69
CA TYR A 234 -14.56 9.75 31.56
C TYR A 234 -14.71 8.22 31.58
N ARG A 235 -15.94 7.71 31.56
CA ARG A 235 -16.22 6.28 31.52
C ARG A 235 -15.70 5.65 30.23
N LEU A 236 -15.94 6.28 29.07
CA LEU A 236 -15.45 5.82 27.78
C LEU A 236 -13.91 5.83 27.73
N ALA A 237 -13.27 6.90 28.20
CA ALA A 237 -11.82 7.00 28.30
C ALA A 237 -11.21 5.92 29.22
N ALA A 238 -11.87 5.63 30.34
CA ALA A 238 -11.46 4.57 31.25
C ALA A 238 -11.59 3.16 30.63
N LEU A 239 -12.62 2.92 29.81
CA LEU A 239 -12.76 1.67 29.05
C LEU A 239 -11.61 1.49 28.05
N LYS A 240 -11.28 2.53 27.27
CA LYS A 240 -10.12 2.52 26.37
C LYS A 240 -8.80 2.31 27.10
N THR A 241 -8.68 2.86 28.31
CA THR A 241 -7.50 2.64 29.16
C THR A 241 -7.39 1.18 29.59
N GLU A 242 -8.51 0.53 29.90
CA GLU A 242 -8.53 -0.89 30.22
C GLU A 242 -8.19 -1.75 28.98
N ALA A 243 -8.63 -1.36 27.78
CA ALA A 243 -8.18 -2.00 26.54
C ALA A 243 -6.67 -1.89 26.36
N LEU A 244 -6.08 -0.70 26.57
CA LEU A 244 -4.63 -0.51 26.57
C LEU A 244 -3.92 -1.39 27.60
N ARG A 245 -4.48 -1.51 28.81
CA ARG A 245 -3.92 -2.38 29.84
C ARG A 245 -3.93 -3.85 29.42
N ARG A 246 -5.04 -4.34 28.86
CA ARG A 246 -5.16 -5.72 28.37
C ARG A 246 -4.24 -5.99 27.17
N PHE A 247 -4.11 -5.04 26.26
CA PHE A 247 -3.15 -5.10 25.16
C PHE A 247 -1.71 -5.25 25.65
N LEU A 248 -1.26 -4.38 26.56
CA LEU A 248 0.09 -4.46 27.13
C LEU A 248 0.31 -5.74 27.94
N GLN A 249 -0.72 -6.20 28.66
CA GLN A 249 -0.67 -7.48 29.38
C GLN A 249 -0.61 -8.67 28.41
N ASN A 250 -1.35 -8.63 27.31
CA ASN A 250 -1.30 -9.64 26.27
C ASN A 250 0.10 -9.74 25.66
N ILE A 251 0.74 -8.61 25.37
CA ILE A 251 2.14 -8.59 24.92
C ILE A 251 3.06 -9.24 25.97
N ARG A 252 2.92 -8.88 27.25
CA ARG A 252 3.69 -9.46 28.35
C ARG A 252 3.53 -10.98 28.45
N GLU A 253 2.33 -11.50 28.23
CA GLU A 253 2.01 -12.92 28.34
C GLU A 253 2.43 -13.74 27.12
N ASN A 254 2.49 -13.12 25.94
CA ASN A 254 2.77 -13.81 24.68
C ASN A 254 4.20 -13.65 24.17
N ILE A 255 4.96 -12.66 24.65
CA ILE A 255 6.40 -12.60 24.40
C ILE A 255 7.12 -13.52 25.38
N ASN A 256 7.73 -14.59 24.85
CA ASN A 256 8.60 -15.45 25.63
C ASN A 256 10.01 -14.80 25.73
N PRO A 257 10.50 -14.37 26.92
CA PRO A 257 11.80 -13.72 27.03
C PRO A 257 12.96 -14.65 26.65
N ASP A 258 12.77 -15.97 26.79
CA ASP A 258 13.79 -16.97 26.49
C ASP A 258 14.14 -17.05 24.99
N ILE A 259 13.29 -16.48 24.12
CA ILE A 259 13.55 -16.40 22.68
C ILE A 259 14.31 -15.12 22.27
N LEU A 260 14.49 -14.18 23.21
CA LEU A 260 15.21 -12.92 22.98
C LEU A 260 16.71 -13.10 23.26
N SER A 261 17.55 -12.30 22.60
CA SER A 261 18.96 -12.19 23.00
C SER A 261 19.05 -11.63 24.43
N PRO A 262 20.12 -11.91 25.20
CA PRO A 262 20.27 -11.38 26.55
C PRO A 262 20.16 -9.84 26.62
N ALA A 263 20.65 -9.14 25.60
CA ALA A 263 20.53 -7.68 25.50
C ALA A 263 19.06 -7.23 25.28
N ASN A 264 18.33 -7.91 24.41
CA ASN A 264 16.93 -7.59 24.14
C ASN A 264 16.01 -7.99 25.29
N ALA A 265 16.28 -9.11 25.96
CA ALA A 265 15.58 -9.50 27.18
C ALA A 265 15.72 -8.44 28.29
N ALA A 266 16.92 -7.86 28.46
CA ALA A 266 17.13 -6.78 29.42
C ALA A 266 16.35 -5.49 29.07
N LYS A 267 16.25 -5.14 27.77
CA LYS A 267 15.43 -4.01 27.31
C LYS A 267 13.93 -4.28 27.54
N PHE A 268 13.46 -5.49 27.23
CA PHE A 268 12.08 -5.91 27.46
C PHE A 268 11.70 -5.83 28.95
N GLU A 269 12.54 -6.36 29.84
CA GLU A 269 12.32 -6.25 31.29
C GLU A 269 12.32 -4.79 31.77
N ALA A 270 13.15 -3.92 31.20
CA ALA A 270 13.14 -2.50 31.53
C ALA A 270 11.80 -1.83 31.16
N ASP A 271 11.25 -2.14 29.99
CA ASP A 271 9.93 -1.67 29.58
C ASP A 271 8.81 -2.20 30.47
N LEU A 272 8.84 -3.50 30.84
CA LEU A 272 7.86 -4.09 31.76
C LEU A 272 7.90 -3.40 33.13
N ASN A 273 9.10 -3.08 33.64
CA ASN A 273 9.25 -2.32 34.88
C ASN A 273 8.68 -0.91 34.76
N LYS A 274 8.80 -0.23 33.60
CA LYS A 274 8.17 1.07 33.34
C LYS A 274 6.65 0.94 33.38
N ILE A 275 6.08 -0.10 32.75
CA ILE A 275 4.63 -0.36 32.76
C ILE A 275 4.14 -0.69 34.19
N ASP A 276 4.88 -1.49 34.95
CA ASP A 276 4.51 -1.90 36.30
C ASP A 276 4.42 -0.72 37.29
N GLN A 277 5.12 0.40 37.03
CA GLN A 277 4.96 1.66 37.80
C GLN A 277 3.53 2.22 37.72
N TYR A 278 2.80 1.92 36.65
CA TYR A 278 1.43 2.38 36.43
C TYR A 278 0.38 1.34 36.86
N LYS A 279 0.77 0.15 37.33
CA LYS A 279 -0.15 -0.97 37.59
C LYS A 279 -1.33 -0.64 38.52
N ASN A 280 -1.10 0.24 39.51
CA ASN A 280 -2.12 0.69 40.46
C ASN A 280 -2.57 2.15 40.21
N ALA A 281 -2.19 2.72 39.08
CA ALA A 281 -2.51 4.09 38.74
C ALA A 281 -4.00 4.22 38.37
N GLN A 282 -4.55 5.42 38.60
CA GLN A 282 -5.88 5.77 38.12
C GLN A 282 -5.91 5.70 36.58
N PRO A 283 -7.08 5.47 35.94
CA PRO A 283 -7.17 5.34 34.49
C PRO A 283 -6.49 6.48 33.73
N HIS A 284 -6.74 7.73 34.11
CA HIS A 284 -6.13 8.92 33.49
C HIS A 284 -4.61 9.01 33.67
N GLU A 285 -4.03 8.35 34.67
CA GLU A 285 -2.58 8.27 34.85
C GLU A 285 -1.98 7.13 34.02
N PHE A 286 -2.65 5.97 33.95
CA PHE A 286 -2.23 4.86 33.09
C PHE A 286 -2.29 5.23 31.60
N ALA A 287 -3.30 6.00 31.19
CA ALA A 287 -3.49 6.45 29.81
C ALA A 287 -2.32 7.26 29.25
N LYS A 288 -1.52 7.92 30.10
CA LYS A 288 -0.31 8.63 29.67
C LYS A 288 0.72 7.70 29.02
N LEU A 289 0.67 6.40 29.30
CA LEU A 289 1.53 5.41 28.63
C LEU A 289 1.25 5.32 27.12
N TYR A 290 0.03 5.64 26.66
CA TYR A 290 -0.31 5.62 25.23
C TYR A 290 0.60 6.55 24.42
N ASN A 291 0.81 7.78 24.93
CA ASN A 291 1.69 8.77 24.29
C ASN A 291 3.18 8.41 24.41
N GLN A 292 3.51 7.44 25.28
CA GLN A 292 4.86 6.97 25.53
C GLN A 292 5.13 5.60 24.91
N LEU A 293 4.19 5.03 24.14
CA LEU A 293 4.40 3.73 23.50
C LEU A 293 5.60 3.77 22.56
N GLN A 294 5.81 4.88 21.86
CA GLN A 294 7.01 5.10 21.04
C GLN A 294 8.34 5.00 21.81
N ASP A 295 8.33 5.19 23.13
CA ASP A 295 9.54 5.08 23.95
C ASP A 295 9.85 3.64 24.40
N LEU A 296 8.88 2.73 24.25
CA LEU A 296 9.04 1.34 24.67
C LEU A 296 9.80 0.57 23.60
N TRP A 297 10.86 -0.11 24.00
CA TRP A 297 11.66 -0.95 23.11
C TRP A 297 10.82 -2.04 22.45
N PHE A 298 9.92 -2.72 23.16
CA PHE A 298 9.14 -3.80 22.53
C PHE A 298 8.13 -3.29 21.50
N ILE A 299 7.62 -2.06 21.65
CA ILE A 299 6.77 -1.44 20.61
C ILE A 299 7.60 -1.20 19.35
N ARG A 300 8.83 -0.67 19.52
CA ARG A 300 9.75 -0.50 18.40
C ARG A 300 10.10 -1.83 17.75
N TYR A 301 10.45 -2.83 18.55
CA TYR A 301 10.84 -4.15 18.10
C TYR A 301 9.73 -4.88 17.34
N LEU A 302 8.48 -4.82 17.81
CA LEU A 302 7.36 -5.51 17.18
C LEU A 302 6.81 -4.80 15.94
N TYR A 303 6.72 -3.46 15.98
CA TYR A 303 5.95 -2.69 14.98
C TYR A 303 6.83 -1.75 14.16
N TYR A 304 7.80 -1.06 14.78
CA TYR A 304 8.59 -0.01 14.12
C TYR A 304 9.73 -0.56 13.25
N GLU A 305 10.52 -1.51 13.77
CA GLU A 305 11.76 -1.97 13.14
C GLU A 305 11.54 -2.50 11.72
N ASN A 306 10.41 -3.15 11.47
CA ASN A 306 10.09 -3.68 10.15
C ASN A 306 9.84 -2.55 9.12
N ALA A 307 8.97 -1.60 9.47
CA ALA A 307 8.70 -0.43 8.62
C ALA A 307 9.97 0.42 8.42
N TYR A 308 10.75 0.62 9.48
CA TYR A 308 12.04 1.30 9.42
C TYR A 308 13.05 0.59 8.51
N ASN A 309 13.17 -0.74 8.63
CA ASN A 309 14.03 -1.53 7.75
C ASN A 309 13.58 -1.45 6.28
N GLY A 310 12.27 -1.43 6.02
CA GLY A 310 11.71 -1.16 4.69
C GLY A 310 12.16 0.20 4.15
N MET A 311 12.08 1.24 5.00
CA MET A 311 12.53 2.58 4.62
C MET A 311 14.04 2.66 4.40
N LEU A 312 14.86 1.92 5.16
CA LEU A 312 16.30 1.81 4.90
C LEU A 312 16.59 1.27 3.49
N PHE A 313 15.84 0.25 3.04
CA PHE A 313 16.00 -0.25 1.67
C PHE A 313 15.60 0.79 0.62
N ASN A 314 14.50 1.52 0.83
CA ASN A 314 14.10 2.61 -0.05
C ASN A 314 15.20 3.68 -0.14
N LYS A 315 15.81 4.06 1.00
CA LYS A 315 16.93 5.00 1.04
C LYS A 315 18.18 4.49 0.34
N LEU A 316 18.49 3.21 0.48
CA LEU A 316 19.60 2.61 -0.25
C LEU A 316 19.34 2.63 -1.77
N GLN A 317 18.09 2.39 -2.17
CA GLN A 317 17.67 2.47 -3.56
C GLN A 317 17.79 3.90 -4.10
N GLU A 318 17.24 4.90 -3.41
CA GLU A 318 17.37 6.32 -3.75
C GLU A 318 18.84 6.73 -3.92
N TYR A 319 19.70 6.30 -2.97
CA TYR A 319 21.13 6.57 -3.02
C TYR A 319 21.80 5.98 -4.27
N ALA A 320 21.45 4.76 -4.66
CA ALA A 320 21.98 4.09 -5.84
C ALA A 320 21.46 4.71 -7.15
N GLU A 321 20.27 5.32 -7.11
CA GLU A 321 19.56 5.85 -8.28
C GLU A 321 19.78 7.34 -8.52
N LYS A 322 20.34 8.08 -7.55
CA LYS A 322 20.39 9.55 -7.54
C LYS A 322 21.02 10.19 -8.80
N ASP A 323 22.03 9.53 -9.37
CA ASP A 323 22.78 10.05 -10.53
C ASP A 323 22.27 9.46 -11.87
N VAL A 324 21.19 8.67 -11.84
CA VAL A 324 20.64 8.03 -13.03
C VAL A 324 19.84 9.04 -13.85
N THR A 325 20.24 9.20 -15.11
CA THR A 325 19.60 10.13 -16.05
C THR A 325 19.31 9.46 -17.39
N VAL A 326 18.41 10.10 -18.15
CA VAL A 326 18.02 9.68 -19.50
C VAL A 326 18.16 10.87 -20.44
N THR A 327 18.89 10.65 -21.54
CA THR A 327 19.06 11.64 -22.61
C THR A 327 17.95 11.52 -23.66
N GLU A 328 17.70 12.59 -24.43
CA GLU A 328 16.71 12.61 -25.51
C GLU A 328 17.02 11.56 -26.60
N GLU A 329 18.29 11.36 -26.94
CA GLU A 329 18.72 10.36 -27.91
C GLU A 329 18.36 8.93 -27.46
N GLU A 330 18.53 8.64 -26.17
CA GLU A 330 18.13 7.35 -25.60
C GLU A 330 16.61 7.13 -25.65
N VAL A 331 15.81 8.18 -25.37
CA VAL A 331 14.35 8.11 -25.50
C VAL A 331 13.96 7.82 -26.95
N LYS A 332 14.58 8.49 -27.92
CA LYS A 332 14.31 8.25 -29.34
C LYS A 332 14.67 6.81 -29.77
N ASN A 333 15.84 6.32 -29.36
CA ASN A 333 16.23 4.93 -29.65
C ASN A 333 15.30 3.91 -29.00
N TYR A 334 14.83 4.21 -27.78
CA TYR A 334 13.85 3.38 -27.07
C TYR A 334 12.49 3.37 -27.78
N TYR A 335 12.03 4.52 -28.24
CA TYR A 335 10.83 4.67 -29.09
C TYR A 335 10.93 3.83 -30.36
N ASP A 336 12.01 4.00 -31.14
CA ASP A 336 12.20 3.32 -32.42
C ASP A 336 12.18 1.79 -32.23
N LYS A 337 12.82 1.30 -31.16
CA LYS A 337 12.81 -0.12 -30.78
C LYS A 337 11.42 -0.61 -30.37
N LYS A 338 10.77 0.06 -29.41
CA LYS A 338 9.46 -0.34 -28.88
C LYS A 338 8.38 -0.31 -29.97
N LEU A 339 8.44 0.68 -30.86
CA LEU A 339 7.54 0.78 -32.01
C LEU A 339 7.71 -0.40 -32.97
N ALA A 340 8.96 -0.76 -33.31
CA ALA A 340 9.24 -1.90 -34.19
C ALA A 340 8.79 -3.23 -33.56
N GLU A 341 9.02 -3.41 -32.26
CA GLU A 341 8.57 -4.58 -31.48
C GLU A 341 7.04 -4.68 -31.47
N GLN A 342 6.33 -3.58 -31.18
CA GLN A 342 4.86 -3.56 -31.19
C GLN A 342 4.27 -3.82 -32.58
N LYS A 343 4.85 -3.24 -33.64
CA LYS A 343 4.43 -3.54 -35.02
C LYS A 343 4.52 -5.04 -35.31
N ALA A 344 5.69 -5.65 -35.05
CA ALA A 344 5.88 -7.07 -35.27
C ALA A 344 4.94 -7.93 -34.43
N PHE A 345 4.73 -7.57 -33.15
CA PHE A 345 3.93 -8.35 -32.22
C PHE A 345 2.42 -8.25 -32.46
N PHE A 346 1.92 -7.05 -32.77
CA PHE A 346 0.51 -6.79 -33.02
C PHE A 346 0.05 -7.19 -34.42
N ASP A 347 0.91 -7.04 -35.44
CA ASP A 347 0.57 -7.48 -36.80
C ASP A 347 0.65 -9.02 -36.95
N ALA A 348 1.42 -9.71 -36.11
CA ALA A 348 1.52 -11.17 -36.11
C ALA A 348 0.26 -11.86 -35.59
N ASP A 349 -0.31 -11.35 -34.48
CA ASP A 349 -1.58 -11.82 -33.93
C ASP A 349 -2.31 -10.64 -33.29
N ILE A 350 -3.47 -10.31 -33.86
CA ILE A 350 -4.27 -9.18 -33.38
C ILE A 350 -4.75 -9.39 -31.94
N SER A 351 -4.84 -10.62 -31.46
CA SER A 351 -5.19 -10.95 -30.08
C SER A 351 -4.18 -10.36 -29.09
N ASN A 352 -2.91 -10.22 -29.48
CA ASN A 352 -1.89 -9.56 -28.66
C ASN A 352 -2.21 -8.07 -28.45
N TYR A 353 -2.67 -7.39 -29.49
CA TYR A 353 -3.10 -6.00 -29.41
C TYR A 353 -4.38 -5.86 -28.57
N ILE A 354 -5.33 -6.79 -28.74
CA ILE A 354 -6.57 -6.84 -27.96
C ILE A 354 -6.24 -6.97 -26.46
N SER A 355 -5.29 -7.83 -26.08
CA SER A 355 -4.86 -7.99 -24.69
C SER A 355 -4.17 -6.74 -24.15
N ALA A 356 -3.21 -6.17 -24.89
CA ALA A 356 -2.46 -4.99 -24.45
C ALA A 356 -3.35 -3.76 -24.19
N LEU A 357 -4.42 -3.58 -24.96
CA LEU A 357 -5.40 -2.51 -24.71
C LEU A 357 -6.32 -2.78 -23.52
N LYS A 358 -6.65 -4.05 -23.25
CA LYS A 358 -7.50 -4.45 -22.12
C LYS A 358 -6.77 -4.31 -20.79
N ASP A 359 -5.49 -4.67 -20.75
CA ASP A 359 -4.68 -4.60 -19.53
C ASP A 359 -4.42 -3.15 -19.11
N GLY A 360 -4.55 -2.18 -20.03
CA GLY A 360 -4.54 -0.74 -19.76
C GLY A 360 -3.19 -0.15 -19.36
N ASN A 361 -2.24 -0.99 -18.95
CA ASN A 361 -0.93 -0.61 -18.41
C ASN A 361 0.14 -0.39 -19.49
N ASP A 362 -0.07 -0.90 -20.71
CA ASP A 362 0.91 -0.79 -21.78
C ASP A 362 0.84 0.57 -22.49
N LEU A 363 2.01 1.20 -22.66
CA LEU A 363 2.17 2.35 -23.53
C LEU A 363 2.16 1.90 -25.00
N ILE A 364 1.01 2.03 -25.66
CA ILE A 364 0.78 1.63 -27.05
C ILE A 364 1.24 2.71 -28.03
N LEU A 365 2.27 2.42 -28.83
CA LEU A 365 2.83 3.29 -29.87
C LEU A 365 2.29 2.98 -31.26
N TYR A 366 1.70 1.80 -31.47
CA TYR A 366 1.17 1.38 -32.77
C TYR A 366 -0.22 0.74 -32.64
N HIS A 367 -1.16 1.25 -33.43
CA HIS A 367 -2.52 0.72 -33.53
C HIS A 367 -2.76 0.11 -34.93
N PRO A 368 -2.98 -1.21 -35.03
CA PRO A 368 -3.28 -1.87 -36.31
C PRO A 368 -4.55 -1.33 -36.99
N LYS A 369 -4.58 -1.34 -38.33
CA LYS A 369 -5.70 -0.78 -39.13
C LYS A 369 -7.00 -1.57 -39.09
N ASN A 370 -6.94 -2.86 -38.79
CA ASN A 370 -8.06 -3.77 -38.98
C ASN A 370 -8.96 -3.91 -37.74
N VAL A 371 -8.84 -2.99 -36.78
CA VAL A 371 -9.62 -3.06 -35.55
C VAL A 371 -10.08 -1.69 -35.08
N ASP A 372 -11.39 -1.57 -34.93
CA ASP A 372 -12.03 -0.40 -34.36
C ASP A 372 -12.00 -0.51 -32.83
N TRP A 373 -11.20 0.36 -32.21
CA TRP A 373 -11.10 0.47 -30.77
C TRP A 373 -11.50 1.84 -30.29
N PHE A 374 -12.06 1.87 -29.09
CA PHE A 374 -12.45 3.09 -28.43
C PHE A 374 -12.37 2.87 -26.93
N TYR A 375 -12.38 3.97 -26.19
CA TYR A 375 -12.41 3.95 -24.75
C TYR A 375 -13.69 4.58 -24.24
N VAL A 376 -14.23 4.01 -23.16
CA VAL A 376 -15.35 4.56 -22.42
C VAL A 376 -14.97 4.76 -20.97
N LYS A 377 -15.51 5.81 -20.37
CA LYS A 377 -15.54 5.96 -18.91
C LYS A 377 -16.95 5.68 -18.42
N HIS A 378 -17.09 5.29 -17.16
CA HIS A 378 -18.41 5.11 -16.59
C HIS A 378 -18.52 5.67 -15.17
N ILE A 379 -19.76 5.79 -14.71
CA ILE A 379 -20.12 5.97 -13.31
C ILE A 379 -21.07 4.82 -12.99
N LEU A 380 -20.68 3.94 -12.06
CA LEU A 380 -21.53 2.88 -11.53
C LEU A 380 -22.18 3.38 -10.24
N ILE A 381 -23.52 3.34 -10.21
CA ILE A 381 -24.33 3.45 -9.00
C ILE A 381 -24.92 2.07 -8.69
N PRO A 382 -24.49 1.40 -7.60
CA PRO A 382 -24.73 -0.02 -7.41
C PRO A 382 -26.13 -0.29 -6.84
N PHE A 383 -26.64 -1.51 -7.06
CA PHE A 383 -27.76 -2.01 -6.26
C PHE A 383 -27.34 -2.17 -4.80
N SER A 384 -28.25 -1.84 -3.88
CA SER A 384 -28.07 -2.20 -2.46
C SER A 384 -28.11 -3.72 -2.27
N ASP A 385 -27.56 -4.21 -1.16
CA ASP A 385 -27.55 -5.65 -0.87
C ASP A 385 -28.97 -6.22 -0.76
N GLU A 386 -29.92 -5.43 -0.25
CA GLU A 386 -31.33 -5.79 -0.24
C GLU A 386 -31.92 -5.90 -1.65
N GLN A 387 -31.56 -5.01 -2.56
CA GLN A 387 -32.00 -5.05 -3.95
C GLN A 387 -31.38 -6.25 -4.69
N LYS A 388 -30.09 -6.53 -4.48
CA LYS A 388 -29.42 -7.72 -5.00
C LYS A 388 -30.11 -9.00 -4.51
N ALA A 389 -30.40 -9.09 -3.21
CA ALA A 389 -31.13 -10.22 -2.63
C ALA A 389 -32.53 -10.38 -3.23
N LYS A 390 -33.25 -9.28 -3.49
CA LYS A 390 -34.54 -9.31 -4.19
C LYS A 390 -34.41 -9.87 -5.61
N ILE A 391 -33.40 -9.43 -6.37
CA ILE A 391 -33.13 -9.92 -7.72
C ILE A 391 -32.81 -11.42 -7.71
N ASP A 392 -31.95 -11.86 -6.79
CA ASP A 392 -31.55 -13.27 -6.69
C ASP A 392 -32.68 -14.18 -6.25
N ASN A 393 -33.52 -13.71 -5.32
CA ASN A 393 -34.73 -14.44 -4.94
C ASN A 393 -35.74 -14.52 -6.09
N TYR A 394 -35.85 -13.47 -6.91
CA TYR A 394 -36.70 -13.49 -8.09
C TYR A 394 -36.19 -14.50 -9.14
N LYS A 395 -34.88 -14.56 -9.40
CA LYS A 395 -34.25 -15.56 -10.29
C LYS A 395 -34.58 -17.00 -9.86
N LYS A 396 -34.61 -17.28 -8.55
CA LYS A 396 -34.91 -18.62 -8.00
C LYS A 396 -36.35 -19.11 -8.26
N LEU A 397 -37.26 -18.23 -8.71
CA LEU A 397 -38.63 -18.59 -9.04
C LEU A 397 -38.79 -19.25 -10.42
N GLY A 398 -37.69 -19.47 -11.16
CA GLY A 398 -37.73 -20.08 -12.49
C GLY A 398 -38.31 -19.18 -13.58
N VAL A 399 -38.23 -17.86 -13.37
CA VAL A 399 -38.62 -16.82 -14.34
C VAL A 399 -37.61 -16.73 -15.49
N THR A 400 -38.03 -16.14 -16.60
CA THR A 400 -37.19 -15.89 -17.78
C THR A 400 -36.16 -14.78 -17.54
N GLU A 401 -35.09 -14.74 -18.34
CA GLU A 401 -34.08 -13.68 -18.26
C GLU A 401 -34.66 -12.29 -18.55
N GLU A 402 -35.62 -12.19 -19.47
CA GLU A 402 -36.35 -10.96 -19.78
C GLU A 402 -37.17 -10.46 -18.59
N GLU A 403 -37.82 -11.36 -17.84
CA GLU A 403 -38.54 -11.01 -16.62
C GLU A 403 -37.58 -10.51 -15.53
N VAL A 404 -36.43 -11.17 -15.36
CA VAL A 404 -35.38 -10.72 -14.43
C VAL A 404 -34.88 -9.33 -14.83
N LYS A 405 -34.63 -9.10 -16.12
CA LYS A 405 -34.19 -7.80 -16.65
C LYS A 405 -35.23 -6.71 -16.38
N ALA A 406 -36.51 -6.98 -16.61
CA ALA A 406 -37.60 -6.04 -16.34
C ALA A 406 -37.77 -5.76 -14.83
N TYR A 407 -37.58 -6.77 -13.97
CA TYR A 407 -37.59 -6.59 -12.52
C TYR A 407 -36.41 -5.74 -12.03
N ARG A 408 -35.22 -6.01 -12.56
CA ARG A 408 -34.00 -5.26 -12.28
C ARG A 408 -34.12 -3.79 -12.68
N LEU A 409 -34.69 -3.49 -13.84
CA LEU A 409 -34.97 -2.11 -14.27
C LEU A 409 -35.87 -1.37 -13.27
N ARG A 410 -36.91 -2.02 -12.75
CA ARG A 410 -37.79 -1.42 -11.73
C ARG A 410 -37.09 -1.12 -10.41
N LEU A 411 -36.16 -2.00 -10.00
CA LEU A 411 -35.36 -1.77 -8.80
C LEU A 411 -34.30 -0.68 -9.02
N ALA A 412 -33.77 -0.58 -10.24
CA ALA A 412 -32.75 0.42 -10.57
C ALA A 412 -33.28 1.85 -10.38
N ASP A 413 -34.55 2.07 -10.69
CA ASP A 413 -35.24 3.36 -10.49
C ASP A 413 -35.46 3.72 -9.01
N GLN A 414 -35.15 2.82 -8.07
CA GLN A 414 -35.30 3.01 -6.62
C GLN A 414 -33.95 3.11 -5.89
N ILE A 415 -32.83 3.10 -6.62
CA ILE A 415 -31.50 3.19 -6.02
C ILE A 415 -31.32 4.55 -5.34
N THR A 416 -30.66 4.54 -4.19
CA THR A 416 -30.09 5.72 -3.53
C THR A 416 -28.59 5.56 -3.38
N SER A 417 -27.84 6.65 -3.49
CA SER A 417 -26.37 6.64 -3.35
C SER A 417 -25.88 7.98 -2.78
N TYR A 418 -24.67 7.97 -2.24
CA TYR A 418 -24.06 9.15 -1.62
C TYR A 418 -23.28 9.97 -2.66
N GLU A 419 -23.05 11.23 -2.32
CA GLU A 419 -21.98 11.99 -2.95
C GLU A 419 -20.67 11.70 -2.25
N HIS A 420 -19.56 11.83 -2.96
CA HIS A 420 -18.23 11.71 -2.38
C HIS A 420 -17.46 13.03 -2.49
N GLU A 421 -16.74 13.37 -1.41
CA GLU A 421 -15.78 14.48 -1.36
C GLU A 421 -14.48 13.97 -0.74
N PHE A 422 -13.36 14.15 -1.44
CA PHE A 422 -12.06 13.56 -1.07
C PHE A 422 -12.13 12.07 -0.72
N GLY A 423 -13.01 11.34 -1.44
CA GLY A 423 -13.20 9.91 -1.25
C GLY A 423 -14.11 9.51 -0.09
N TYR A 424 -14.69 10.46 0.65
CA TYR A 424 -15.65 10.19 1.73
C TYR A 424 -17.09 10.43 1.29
N ASN A 425 -18.00 9.58 1.75
CA ASN A 425 -19.43 9.84 1.61
C ASN A 425 -19.83 11.12 2.36
N VAL A 426 -20.51 12.05 1.67
CA VAL A 426 -20.98 13.32 2.24
C VAL A 426 -22.49 13.49 2.07
N GLY A 427 -23.12 14.07 3.09
CA GLY A 427 -24.54 14.37 3.12
C GLY A 427 -25.46 13.15 3.19
N ASP A 428 -26.74 13.36 2.87
CA ASP A 428 -27.76 12.32 2.84
C ASP A 428 -27.78 11.57 1.48
N PRO A 429 -28.14 10.27 1.45
CA PRO A 429 -28.30 9.53 0.21
C PRO A 429 -29.25 10.21 -0.78
N LYS A 430 -28.81 10.40 -2.02
CA LYS A 430 -29.59 10.93 -3.12
C LYS A 430 -30.26 9.80 -3.90
N HIS A 431 -31.53 10.03 -4.26
CA HIS A 431 -32.23 9.16 -5.19
C HIS A 431 -31.59 9.21 -6.59
N ILE A 432 -31.56 8.07 -7.29
CA ILE A 432 -30.90 7.93 -8.60
C ILE A 432 -31.34 8.98 -9.63
N SER A 433 -32.61 9.40 -9.59
CA SER A 433 -33.13 10.44 -10.49
C SER A 433 -32.51 11.81 -10.27
N ILE A 434 -32.07 12.14 -9.05
CA ILE A 434 -31.37 13.39 -8.74
C ILE A 434 -29.96 13.33 -9.34
N ILE A 435 -29.24 12.23 -9.08
CA ILE A 435 -27.90 11.97 -9.61
C ILE A 435 -27.93 11.99 -11.15
N GLU A 436 -28.90 11.31 -11.76
CA GLU A 436 -29.11 11.29 -13.21
C GLU A 436 -29.26 12.71 -13.77
N ASN A 437 -30.13 13.52 -13.16
CA ASN A 437 -30.36 14.90 -13.60
C ASN A 437 -29.12 15.79 -13.43
N GLU A 438 -28.27 15.53 -12.43
CA GLU A 438 -26.99 16.24 -12.26
C GLU A 438 -26.01 15.84 -13.36
N ILE A 439 -25.79 14.55 -13.58
CA ILE A 439 -24.92 14.03 -14.66
C ILE A 439 -25.34 14.57 -16.03
N TYR A 440 -26.61 14.42 -16.41
CA TYR A 440 -27.07 14.88 -17.73
C TYR A 440 -27.01 16.41 -17.86
N ARG A 441 -27.26 17.17 -16.80
CA ARG A 441 -27.17 18.64 -16.85
C ARG A 441 -25.73 19.10 -17.09
N GLU A 442 -24.77 18.50 -16.41
CA GLU A 442 -23.36 18.79 -16.58
C GLU A 442 -22.85 18.35 -17.96
N MET A 443 -23.25 17.18 -18.43
CA MET A 443 -22.67 16.60 -19.66
C MET A 443 -23.37 17.03 -20.96
N LYS A 444 -24.68 17.35 -20.95
CA LYS A 444 -25.48 17.56 -22.17
C LYS A 444 -24.92 18.61 -23.14
N HIS A 445 -24.23 19.63 -22.63
CA HIS A 445 -23.68 20.72 -23.43
C HIS A 445 -22.19 20.55 -23.78
N LEU A 446 -21.60 19.43 -23.37
CA LEU A 446 -20.19 19.08 -23.54
C LEU A 446 -19.96 18.02 -24.62
N GLU A 447 -21.02 17.45 -25.18
CA GLU A 447 -20.92 16.56 -26.34
C GLU A 447 -20.16 17.24 -27.49
N GLY A 448 -19.13 16.56 -28.02
CA GLY A 448 -18.25 17.10 -29.05
C GLY A 448 -17.19 18.08 -28.53
N LYS A 449 -17.05 18.25 -27.21
CA LYS A 449 -16.01 19.07 -26.55
C LYS A 449 -15.11 18.18 -25.69
N PRO A 450 -14.19 17.40 -26.29
CA PRO A 450 -13.51 16.29 -25.62
C PRO A 450 -12.86 16.66 -24.27
N LYS A 451 -12.02 17.70 -24.24
CA LYS A 451 -11.33 18.15 -23.02
C LYS A 451 -12.27 18.57 -21.90
N SER A 452 -13.32 19.32 -22.24
CA SER A 452 -14.30 19.80 -21.25
C SER A 452 -15.17 18.66 -20.74
N ALA A 453 -15.56 17.73 -21.62
CA ALA A 453 -16.32 16.54 -21.25
C ALA A 453 -15.51 15.65 -20.30
N GLU A 454 -14.24 15.36 -20.60
CA GLU A 454 -13.36 14.57 -19.73
C GLU A 454 -13.25 15.15 -18.33
N ARG A 455 -12.91 16.44 -18.21
CA ARG A 455 -12.78 17.12 -16.91
C ARG A 455 -14.07 17.16 -16.12
N ALA A 456 -15.22 17.31 -16.78
CA ALA A 456 -16.51 17.30 -16.11
C ALA A 456 -16.87 15.88 -15.65
N PHE A 457 -16.68 14.90 -16.52
CA PHE A 457 -17.02 13.51 -16.23
C PHE A 457 -16.12 12.91 -15.15
N GLU A 458 -14.84 13.27 -15.12
CA GLU A 458 -13.92 12.88 -14.03
C GLU A 458 -14.38 13.40 -12.68
N LYS A 459 -14.79 14.67 -12.59
CA LYS A 459 -15.39 15.20 -11.35
C LYS A 459 -16.63 14.42 -10.93
N LEU A 460 -17.47 14.02 -11.89
CA LEU A 460 -18.64 13.19 -11.63
C LEU A 460 -18.27 11.77 -11.20
N ILE A 461 -17.17 11.20 -11.72
CA ILE A 461 -16.61 9.93 -11.25
C ILE A 461 -16.24 10.06 -9.78
N PHE A 462 -15.40 11.03 -9.43
CA PHE A 462 -14.99 11.23 -8.04
C PHE A 462 -16.17 11.55 -7.11
N ARG A 463 -17.25 12.13 -7.63
CA ARG A 463 -18.43 12.49 -6.84
C ARG A 463 -19.45 11.38 -6.64
N TYR A 464 -19.62 10.45 -7.60
CA TYR A 464 -20.74 9.49 -7.56
C TYR A 464 -20.35 8.05 -7.83
N ASN A 465 -19.20 7.78 -8.44
CA ASN A 465 -18.87 6.44 -8.89
C ASN A 465 -18.49 5.53 -7.71
N THR A 466 -18.90 4.26 -7.77
CA THR A 466 -18.56 3.25 -6.76
C THR A 466 -17.72 2.09 -7.33
N ASP A 467 -17.26 2.17 -8.57
CA ASP A 467 -16.35 1.19 -9.15
C ASP A 467 -14.89 1.63 -8.94
N PRO A 468 -14.11 1.00 -8.05
CA PRO A 468 -12.71 1.39 -7.82
C PRO A 468 -11.85 1.34 -9.09
N GLY A 469 -12.21 0.53 -10.09
CA GLY A 469 -11.39 0.31 -11.30
C GLY A 469 -11.34 1.48 -12.28
N ILE A 470 -12.25 2.46 -12.19
CA ILE A 470 -12.26 3.61 -13.10
C ILE A 470 -11.61 4.86 -12.49
N PHE A 471 -11.43 4.92 -11.17
CA PHE A 471 -10.72 6.03 -10.53
C PHE A 471 -9.27 6.08 -11.01
N ASN A 472 -8.78 7.30 -11.28
CA ASN A 472 -7.44 7.54 -11.83
C ASN A 472 -7.13 6.82 -13.17
N ASN A 473 -8.11 6.14 -13.78
CA ASN A 473 -7.98 5.55 -15.10
C ASN A 473 -8.26 6.61 -16.18
N VAL A 474 -7.18 7.32 -16.53
CA VAL A 474 -7.17 8.46 -17.45
C VAL A 474 -7.82 8.14 -18.80
N LYS A 475 -7.57 6.93 -19.34
CA LYS A 475 -8.12 6.50 -20.64
C LYS A 475 -9.52 5.91 -20.51
N GLY A 476 -9.85 5.33 -19.37
CA GLY A 476 -11.06 4.53 -19.17
C GLY A 476 -10.91 3.09 -19.67
N TYR A 477 -12.03 2.41 -19.86
CA TYR A 477 -12.08 1.02 -20.29
C TYR A 477 -11.99 0.90 -21.81
N GLY A 478 -10.98 0.15 -22.28
CA GLY A 478 -10.78 -0.13 -23.69
C GLY A 478 -11.79 -1.15 -24.22
N MET A 479 -12.43 -0.84 -25.34
CA MET A 479 -13.42 -1.69 -25.99
C MET A 479 -13.13 -1.89 -27.47
N GLN A 480 -13.23 -3.15 -27.89
CA GLN A 480 -13.19 -3.53 -29.30
C GLN A 480 -14.60 -3.46 -29.86
N TYR A 481 -14.83 -2.64 -30.87
CA TYR A 481 -16.07 -2.69 -31.61
C TYR A 481 -16.14 -3.97 -32.45
N THR A 482 -17.25 -4.69 -32.34
CA THR A 482 -17.51 -5.91 -33.11
C THR A 482 -19.00 -6.07 -33.37
N THR A 483 -19.34 -6.67 -34.50
CA THR A 483 -20.72 -7.02 -34.83
C THR A 483 -21.23 -8.25 -34.08
N GLN A 484 -20.33 -8.98 -33.38
CA GLN A 484 -20.69 -10.14 -32.56
C GLN A 484 -20.92 -9.73 -31.10
N LYS A 485 -22.19 -9.57 -30.72
CA LYS A 485 -22.60 -9.24 -29.35
C LYS A 485 -22.11 -10.28 -28.31
N GLY A 486 -21.73 -9.81 -27.12
CA GLY A 486 -21.40 -10.62 -25.94
C GLY A 486 -19.97 -11.17 -25.90
N LYS A 487 -19.04 -10.59 -26.66
CA LYS A 487 -17.65 -11.09 -26.76
C LYS A 487 -16.58 -10.14 -26.24
N SER A 488 -16.95 -8.96 -25.75
CA SER A 488 -15.99 -7.99 -25.22
C SER A 488 -15.40 -8.39 -23.85
N GLY A 489 -16.09 -9.25 -23.09
CA GLY A 489 -15.77 -9.56 -21.69
C GLY A 489 -16.49 -8.66 -20.69
N PHE A 490 -17.29 -7.70 -21.16
CA PHE A 490 -18.16 -6.87 -20.36
C PHE A 490 -19.60 -7.42 -20.33
N GLN A 491 -20.42 -6.91 -19.40
CA GLN A 491 -21.84 -7.21 -19.34
C GLN A 491 -22.53 -6.83 -20.66
N PRO A 492 -23.44 -7.66 -21.21
CA PRO A 492 -24.05 -7.42 -22.51
C PRO A 492 -24.72 -6.04 -22.64
N GLU A 493 -25.37 -5.54 -21.58
CA GLU A 493 -26.01 -4.22 -21.59
C GLU A 493 -25.01 -3.06 -21.53
N PHE A 494 -23.83 -3.29 -20.94
CA PHE A 494 -22.73 -2.33 -20.94
C PHE A 494 -22.09 -2.24 -22.32
N GLU A 495 -21.86 -3.39 -22.95
CA GLU A 495 -21.33 -3.49 -24.31
C GLU A 495 -22.27 -2.81 -25.32
N GLU A 496 -23.57 -3.09 -25.27
CA GLU A 496 -24.55 -2.51 -26.18
C GLU A 496 -24.62 -0.99 -26.08
N ALA A 497 -24.64 -0.44 -24.86
CA ALA A 497 -24.64 1.02 -24.66
C ALA A 497 -23.33 1.67 -25.14
N SER A 498 -22.20 1.00 -24.93
CA SER A 498 -20.89 1.47 -25.40
C SER A 498 -20.76 1.44 -26.92
N PHE A 499 -21.29 0.40 -27.57
CA PHE A 499 -21.33 0.32 -29.05
C PHE A 499 -22.24 1.38 -29.64
N LYS A 500 -23.38 1.67 -29.02
CA LYS A 500 -24.26 2.77 -29.44
C LYS A 500 -23.54 4.12 -29.39
N LEU A 501 -22.74 4.36 -28.34
CA LEU A 501 -21.90 5.55 -28.23
C LEU A 501 -20.82 5.60 -29.31
N PHE A 502 -20.12 4.48 -29.55
CA PHE A 502 -19.12 4.38 -30.61
C PHE A 502 -19.71 4.66 -32.00
N GLU A 503 -20.86 4.07 -32.32
CA GLU A 503 -21.58 4.28 -33.58
C GLU A 503 -22.04 5.73 -33.76
N LYS A 504 -22.42 6.38 -32.65
CA LYS A 504 -22.72 7.82 -32.64
C LYS A 504 -21.47 8.64 -32.97
N GLY A 505 -20.29 8.21 -32.53
CA GLY A 505 -18.98 8.76 -32.92
C GLY A 505 -18.67 10.14 -32.34
N VAL A 506 -19.43 10.60 -31.34
CA VAL A 506 -19.25 11.94 -30.73
C VAL A 506 -18.64 11.81 -29.34
N ILE A 507 -17.36 12.17 -29.20
CA ILE A 507 -16.64 12.14 -27.92
C ILE A 507 -17.34 13.05 -26.89
N GLY A 508 -17.46 12.57 -25.65
CA GLY A 508 -18.20 13.23 -24.58
C GLY A 508 -19.71 12.96 -24.60
N ALA A 509 -20.24 12.23 -25.58
CA ALA A 509 -21.61 11.72 -25.51
C ALA A 509 -21.75 10.71 -24.38
N ILE A 510 -22.91 10.70 -23.73
CA ILE A 510 -23.22 9.80 -22.62
C ILE A 510 -24.44 8.90 -22.91
N GLU A 511 -24.43 7.69 -22.36
CA GLU A 511 -25.56 6.75 -22.39
C GLU A 511 -25.79 6.07 -21.05
N LYS A 512 -27.06 5.84 -20.71
CA LYS A 512 -27.48 5.10 -19.51
C LYS A 512 -27.71 3.64 -19.84
N THR A 513 -27.29 2.74 -18.96
CA THR A 513 -27.64 1.32 -19.01
C THR A 513 -27.76 0.72 -17.62
N VAL A 514 -28.40 -0.44 -17.50
CA VAL A 514 -28.57 -1.16 -16.25
C VAL A 514 -28.04 -2.57 -16.42
N THR A 515 -27.03 -2.92 -15.63
CA THR A 515 -26.43 -4.26 -15.58
C THR A 515 -26.82 -4.95 -14.28
N GLU A 516 -26.29 -6.13 -14.00
CA GLU A 516 -26.51 -6.80 -12.71
C GLU A 516 -25.86 -6.08 -11.52
N PHE A 517 -24.90 -5.18 -11.77
CA PHE A 517 -24.22 -4.42 -10.71
C PHE A 517 -24.99 -3.18 -10.28
N GLY A 518 -25.74 -2.57 -11.21
CA GLY A 518 -26.47 -1.33 -10.94
C GLY A 518 -26.73 -0.51 -12.20
N VAL A 519 -26.89 0.79 -12.01
CA VAL A 519 -27.04 1.77 -13.09
C VAL A 519 -25.67 2.29 -13.49
N HIS A 520 -25.37 2.23 -14.79
CA HIS A 520 -24.17 2.83 -15.36
C HIS A 520 -24.53 4.05 -16.22
N TYR A 521 -23.78 5.12 -16.05
CA TYR A 521 -23.70 6.22 -17.00
C TYR A 521 -22.36 6.12 -17.71
N ILE A 522 -22.37 5.89 -19.01
CA ILE A 522 -21.18 5.63 -19.81
C ILE A 522 -20.91 6.85 -20.68
N MET A 523 -19.66 7.32 -20.74
CA MET A 523 -19.21 8.39 -21.64
C MET A 523 -18.25 7.82 -22.69
N LEU A 524 -18.42 8.20 -23.96
CA LEU A 524 -17.40 7.97 -24.99
C LEU A 524 -16.19 8.87 -24.73
N SER A 525 -15.09 8.30 -24.26
CA SER A 525 -13.87 9.03 -23.90
C SER A 525 -13.00 9.32 -25.11
N SER A 526 -12.70 8.29 -25.92
CA SER A 526 -11.86 8.48 -27.11
C SER A 526 -12.09 7.40 -28.16
N ILE A 527 -11.77 7.73 -29.42
CA ILE A 527 -11.76 6.79 -30.55
C ILE A 527 -10.31 6.62 -30.98
N VAL A 528 -9.86 5.36 -31.04
CA VAL A 528 -8.47 5.03 -31.35
C VAL A 528 -8.23 5.17 -32.84
N LYS A 529 -7.36 6.11 -33.23
CA LYS A 529 -6.92 6.26 -34.62
C LYS A 529 -5.83 5.24 -34.95
N PRO A 530 -5.99 4.43 -36.01
CA PRO A 530 -4.95 3.52 -36.47
C PRO A 530 -3.66 4.24 -36.87
N GLY A 531 -2.54 3.53 -36.77
CA GLY A 531 -1.22 3.99 -37.13
C GLY A 531 -0.30 4.20 -35.93
N GLU A 532 0.83 4.83 -36.23
CA GLU A 532 1.91 5.11 -35.29
C GLU A 532 1.60 6.38 -34.49
N LYS A 533 1.98 6.38 -33.22
CA LYS A 533 1.91 7.56 -32.35
C LYS A 533 3.24 8.29 -32.35
N ALA A 534 3.22 9.57 -32.72
CA ALA A 534 4.41 10.39 -32.66
C ALA A 534 4.77 10.76 -31.21
N LEU A 535 6.05 11.00 -30.95
CA LEU A 535 6.57 11.36 -29.62
C LEU A 535 5.87 12.58 -29.00
N GLY A 536 5.52 13.58 -29.81
CA GLY A 536 4.82 14.78 -29.37
C GLY A 536 3.31 14.65 -29.21
N GLU A 537 2.71 13.50 -29.56
CA GLU A 537 1.29 13.25 -29.29
C GLU A 537 1.06 12.98 -27.81
N TYR A 538 -0.09 13.39 -27.30
CA TYR A 538 -0.52 13.09 -25.93
C TYR A 538 -1.11 11.69 -25.82
N THR A 539 -0.92 11.06 -24.67
CA THR A 539 -1.40 9.71 -24.36
C THR A 539 -2.90 9.66 -24.11
N SER A 540 -3.57 10.80 -23.90
CA SER A 540 -5.01 10.88 -23.73
C SER A 540 -5.63 12.18 -24.31
N VAL A 541 -6.91 12.39 -24.03
CA VAL A 541 -7.71 13.54 -24.47
C VAL A 541 -7.48 14.77 -23.59
N PHE A 542 -7.04 14.64 -22.34
CA PHE A 542 -6.80 15.75 -21.41
C PHE A 542 -5.81 16.77 -21.98
N GLN A 543 -4.64 16.29 -22.39
CA GLN A 543 -3.53 17.08 -22.92
C GLN A 543 -3.14 18.23 -21.98
N ASP A 544 -2.94 17.92 -20.71
CA ASP A 544 -2.67 18.94 -19.68
C ASP A 544 -1.50 18.63 -18.76
N ASP A 545 -0.70 17.59 -19.05
CA ASP A 545 0.48 17.19 -18.28
C ASP A 545 0.18 16.81 -16.82
N LEU A 546 -1.06 16.97 -16.35
CA LEU A 546 -1.51 16.61 -14.99
C LEU A 546 -2.11 15.20 -14.98
N HIS A 547 -3.07 14.96 -15.88
CA HIS A 547 -3.73 13.65 -16.00
C HIS A 547 -3.02 12.77 -17.01
N ASP A 548 -2.40 13.36 -18.03
CA ASP A 548 -1.71 12.65 -19.09
C ASP A 548 -0.40 13.32 -19.47
N THR A 549 0.24 12.87 -20.54
CA THR A 549 1.50 13.47 -21.00
C THR A 549 1.74 13.16 -22.47
N THR A 550 2.78 13.75 -23.06
CA THR A 550 3.29 13.29 -24.36
C THR A 550 3.88 11.89 -24.27
N TYR A 551 3.85 11.14 -25.39
CA TYR A 551 4.52 9.84 -25.51
C TYR A 551 6.02 9.94 -25.21
N GLU A 552 6.67 11.05 -25.54
CA GLU A 552 8.07 11.32 -25.21
C GLU A 552 8.33 11.28 -23.70
N LYS A 553 7.57 12.06 -22.93
CA LYS A 553 7.70 12.12 -21.47
C LYS A 553 7.33 10.78 -20.82
N ALA A 554 6.28 10.10 -21.31
CA ALA A 554 5.91 8.76 -20.83
C ALA A 554 7.04 7.74 -21.05
N LEU A 555 7.65 7.73 -22.25
CA LEU A 555 8.78 6.86 -22.55
C LEU A 555 10.03 7.23 -21.76
N LYS A 556 10.27 8.53 -21.56
CA LYS A 556 11.37 9.01 -20.71
C LYS A 556 11.22 8.51 -19.28
N LYS A 557 10.01 8.58 -18.71
CA LYS A 557 9.71 8.04 -17.38
C LYS A 557 9.94 6.53 -17.34
N GLU A 558 9.33 5.78 -18.26
CA GLU A 558 9.48 4.32 -18.35
C GLU A 558 10.96 3.89 -18.48
N LEU A 559 11.73 4.58 -19.32
CA LEU A 559 13.15 4.31 -19.50
C LEU A 559 13.99 4.69 -18.28
N LEU A 560 13.66 5.81 -17.62
CA LEU A 560 14.31 6.24 -16.40
C LEU A 560 14.09 5.24 -15.28
N ASP A 561 12.84 4.82 -15.05
CA ASP A 561 12.46 3.81 -14.06
C ASP A 561 13.21 2.50 -14.31
N LYS A 562 13.31 2.07 -15.58
CA LYS A 562 14.09 0.89 -15.97
C LYS A 562 15.58 1.04 -15.66
N LYS A 563 16.19 2.16 -16.03
CA LYS A 563 17.61 2.42 -15.75
C LYS A 563 17.90 2.50 -14.26
N LYS A 564 16.99 3.09 -13.49
CA LYS A 564 17.05 3.17 -12.03
C LYS A 564 17.02 1.78 -11.41
N ALA A 565 16.07 0.94 -11.82
CA ALA A 565 16.00 -0.45 -11.40
C ALA A 565 17.28 -1.24 -11.76
N ASP A 566 17.81 -1.07 -12.98
CA ASP A 566 19.06 -1.70 -13.41
C ASP A 566 20.27 -1.18 -12.58
N ALA A 567 20.33 0.12 -12.29
CA ALA A 567 21.39 0.72 -11.47
C ALA A 567 21.37 0.18 -10.04
N PHE A 568 20.19 0.15 -9.40
CA PHE A 568 20.04 -0.41 -8.06
C PHE A 568 20.41 -1.90 -8.02
N ASN A 569 19.93 -2.70 -8.97
CA ASN A 569 20.30 -4.11 -9.09
C ASN A 569 21.82 -4.31 -9.23
N ASN A 570 22.48 -3.49 -10.04
CA ASN A 570 23.93 -3.56 -10.21
C ASN A 570 24.66 -3.15 -8.93
N TYR A 571 24.24 -2.06 -8.29
CA TYR A 571 24.79 -1.60 -7.02
C TYR A 571 24.67 -2.68 -5.94
N GLN A 572 23.47 -3.25 -5.75
CA GLN A 572 23.21 -4.30 -4.78
C GLN A 572 24.11 -5.52 -5.00
N ASN A 573 24.25 -6.00 -6.24
CA ASN A 573 25.13 -7.13 -6.55
C ASN A 573 26.60 -6.84 -6.26
N GLN A 574 27.07 -5.63 -6.52
CA GLN A 574 28.45 -5.22 -6.27
C GLN A 574 28.71 -5.10 -4.77
N ILE A 575 27.84 -4.39 -4.04
CA ILE A 575 28.01 -4.16 -2.62
C ILE A 575 27.85 -5.45 -1.81
N LEU A 576 26.89 -6.32 -2.14
CA LEU A 576 26.76 -7.63 -1.48
C LEU A 576 28.01 -8.50 -1.67
N LYS A 577 28.63 -8.49 -2.86
CA LYS A 577 29.87 -9.21 -3.08
C LYS A 577 31.00 -8.70 -2.19
N GLN A 578 31.07 -7.39 -2.01
CA GLN A 578 32.04 -6.76 -1.10
C GLN A 578 31.73 -7.11 0.35
N LEU A 579 30.50 -6.89 0.80
CA LEU A 579 30.03 -7.11 2.16
C LEU A 579 30.21 -8.58 2.56
N ASN A 580 29.79 -9.54 1.73
CA ASN A 580 29.96 -10.96 2.01
C ASN A 580 31.43 -11.31 2.30
N ARG A 581 32.39 -10.76 1.52
CA ARG A 581 33.82 -10.97 1.75
C ARG A 581 34.32 -10.28 3.03
N GLU A 582 33.85 -9.07 3.31
CA GLU A 582 34.28 -8.29 4.47
C GLU A 582 33.73 -8.82 5.79
N TRP A 583 32.53 -9.40 5.76
CA TRP A 583 31.79 -9.88 6.92
C TRP A 583 31.93 -11.38 7.16
N GLU A 584 32.39 -12.18 6.18
CA GLU A 584 32.60 -13.63 6.33
C GLU A 584 33.30 -14.03 7.64
N PRO A 585 34.39 -13.38 8.10
CA PRO A 585 35.05 -13.75 9.36
C PRO A 585 34.22 -13.49 10.63
N TYR A 586 33.15 -12.71 10.52
CA TYR A 586 32.28 -12.26 11.61
C TYR A 586 30.90 -12.95 11.58
N ILE A 587 30.68 -13.85 10.61
CA ILE A 587 29.44 -14.62 10.48
C ILE A 587 29.69 -16.04 10.96
N THR A 588 28.96 -16.46 11.98
CA THR A 588 28.97 -17.84 12.47
C THR A 588 27.66 -18.52 12.08
N ILE A 589 27.73 -19.57 11.25
CA ILE A 589 26.57 -20.36 10.82
C ILE A 589 26.52 -21.69 11.58
N PHE A 590 25.40 -21.99 12.21
CA PHE A 590 25.17 -23.22 12.96
C PHE A 590 24.38 -24.24 12.14
N LYS A 591 25.02 -24.80 11.10
CA LYS A 591 24.36 -25.70 10.13
C LYS A 591 23.60 -26.86 10.77
N ASP A 592 24.13 -27.43 11.83
CA ASP A 592 23.52 -28.60 12.48
C ASP A 592 22.19 -28.29 13.19
N ARG A 593 21.93 -27.01 13.55
CA ARG A 593 20.71 -26.61 14.26
C ARG A 593 19.48 -26.58 13.35
N TYR A 594 19.62 -26.13 12.09
CA TYR A 594 18.51 -26.10 11.13
C TYR A 594 18.38 -27.37 10.27
N LYS A 595 19.37 -28.27 10.24
CA LYS A 595 19.22 -29.61 9.62
C LYS A 595 18.03 -30.40 10.19
N ARG A 596 17.62 -30.14 11.43
CA ARG A 596 16.40 -30.71 12.03
C ARG A 596 15.12 -30.22 11.33
N LEU A 597 15.07 -28.95 10.90
CA LEU A 597 13.96 -28.41 10.09
C LEU A 597 13.88 -29.10 8.72
N VAL A 598 15.04 -29.34 8.09
CA VAL A 598 15.12 -30.06 6.80
C VAL A 598 14.54 -31.47 6.91
N LYS A 599 14.74 -32.16 8.04
CA LYS A 599 14.15 -33.49 8.29
C LYS A 599 12.63 -33.41 8.45
N LEU A 600 12.12 -32.46 9.24
CA LEU A 600 10.69 -32.25 9.42
C LEU A 600 9.97 -31.91 8.11
N ALA A 601 10.61 -31.15 7.23
CA ALA A 601 10.07 -30.80 5.91
C ALA A 601 10.03 -31.99 4.92
N LYS A 602 10.77 -33.07 5.19
CA LYS A 602 10.84 -34.28 4.33
C LYS A 602 9.86 -35.39 4.74
N GLY A 603 9.14 -35.23 5.87
CA GLY A 603 8.27 -36.25 6.46
C GLY A 603 8.98 -37.11 7.48
#